data_AF-A0A0G1CP86-F1
#
_entry.id   AF-A0A0G1CP86-F1
#
_cell.length_a   1.000
_cell.length_b   1.000
_cell.length_c   1.000
_cell.angle_alpha   90.00
_cell.angle_beta   90.00
_cell.angle_gamma   90.00
#
_symmetry.space_group_name_H-M   'P 1'
#
loop_
_entity.id
_entity.type
_entity.pdbx_description
1 polymer ?
#
loop_
_entity_poly.entity_id
_entity_poly.type
_entity_poly.pdbx_seq_one_letter_code
_entity_poly.pdbx_strand_id
1 'polypeptide(L)'
;MQVSGETKFFVSVIVATLVVLGGAVAFFSQPQKEVVVSADVLGAWSTGPTTPKVTLVEFSDFECPACGAAYPVVKQVVEKYKDDLKFVYRHFPLDQHKNARRAAEAKKTYLMKPSKNWQVI
;
A
#
# COMPACT_ATOMS: atom_id res chain seq x y z
N MET A 1 -51.39 -17.85 -28.83
CA MET A 1 -51.34 -16.71 -27.90
C MET A 1 -50.65 -15.54 -28.61
N GLN A 2 -51.40 -14.57 -29.12
CA GLN A 2 -50.83 -13.34 -29.68
C GLN A 2 -50.56 -12.36 -28.53
N VAL A 3 -49.29 -12.08 -28.27
CA VAL A 3 -48.86 -11.12 -27.25
C VAL A 3 -49.19 -9.70 -27.74
N SER A 4 -49.99 -8.94 -26.99
CA SER A 4 -50.43 -7.58 -27.34
C SER A 4 -49.23 -6.63 -27.48
N GLY A 5 -49.37 -5.60 -28.33
CA GLY A 5 -48.29 -4.63 -28.60
C GLY A 5 -47.76 -3.93 -27.34
N GLU A 6 -48.65 -3.67 -26.38
CA GLU A 6 -48.33 -3.09 -25.07
C GLU A 6 -47.44 -4.04 -24.25
N THR A 7 -47.74 -5.34 -24.26
CA THR A 7 -46.95 -6.34 -23.53
C THR A 7 -45.52 -6.40 -24.08
N LYS A 8 -45.32 -6.26 -25.40
CA LYS A 8 -43.99 -6.23 -26.02
C LYS A 8 -43.20 -4.98 -25.63
N PHE A 9 -43.88 -3.83 -25.51
CA PHE A 9 -43.27 -2.59 -25.05
C PHE A 9 -42.77 -2.71 -23.60
N PHE A 10 -43.62 -3.18 -22.68
CA PHE A 10 -43.22 -3.38 -21.29
C PHE A 10 -42.09 -4.40 -21.13
N VAL A 11 -42.14 -5.52 -21.86
CA VAL A 11 -41.07 -6.52 -21.86
C VAL A 11 -39.75 -5.93 -22.37
N SER A 12 -39.80 -5.12 -23.44
CA SER A 12 -38.61 -4.44 -23.97
C SER A 12 -37.99 -3.47 -22.97
N VAL A 13 -38.81 -2.67 -22.28
CA VAL A 13 -38.32 -1.72 -21.28
C VAL A 13 -37.69 -2.46 -20.12
N ILE A 14 -38.34 -3.51 -19.59
CA ILE A 14 -37.81 -4.32 -18.50
C ILE A 14 -36.47 -4.95 -18.88
N VAL A 15 -36.36 -5.55 -20.07
CA VAL A 15 -35.11 -6.15 -20.55
C VAL A 15 -34.02 -5.08 -20.69
N ALA A 16 -34.33 -3.92 -21.27
CA ALA A 16 -33.37 -2.83 -21.41
C ALA A 16 -32.90 -2.31 -20.04
N THR A 17 -33.81 -2.15 -19.09
CA THR A 17 -33.47 -1.73 -17.72
C THR A 17 -32.60 -2.76 -17.01
N LEU A 18 -32.91 -4.06 -17.15
CA LEU A 18 -32.09 -5.13 -16.58
C LEU A 18 -30.69 -5.19 -17.19
N VAL A 19 -30.56 -4.98 -18.50
CA VAL A 19 -29.27 -4.93 -19.19
C VAL A 19 -28.45 -3.73 -18.72
N VAL A 20 -29.07 -2.56 -18.62
CA VAL A 20 -28.39 -1.34 -18.14
C VAL A 20 -27.97 -1.49 -16.68
N LEU A 21 -28.84 -2.00 -15.82
CA LEU A 21 -28.52 -2.25 -14.41
C LEU A 21 -27.42 -3.30 -14.25
N GLY A 22 -27.50 -4.42 -14.97
CA GLY A 22 -26.48 -5.46 -14.95
C GLY A 22 -25.12 -4.96 -15.43
N GLY A 23 -25.10 -4.17 -16.51
CA GLY A 23 -23.89 -3.53 -17.04
C GLY A 23 -23.29 -2.53 -16.05
N ALA A 24 -24.13 -1.69 -15.42
CA ALA A 24 -23.68 -0.75 -14.40
C ALA A 24 -23.08 -1.49 -13.19
N VAL A 25 -23.75 -2.51 -12.67
CA VAL A 25 -23.24 -3.31 -11.54
C VAL A 25 -21.91 -3.96 -11.90
N ALA A 26 -21.75 -4.56 -13.07
CA ALA A 26 -20.50 -5.18 -13.49
C ALA A 26 -19.36 -4.17 -13.63
N PHE A 27 -19.66 -2.97 -14.14
CA PHE A 27 -18.68 -1.89 -14.31
C PHE A 27 -18.23 -1.31 -12.96
N PHE A 28 -19.17 -1.06 -12.04
CA PHE A 28 -18.87 -0.51 -10.71
C PHE A 28 -18.36 -1.57 -9.70
N SER A 29 -18.58 -2.86 -9.95
CA SER A 29 -18.06 -3.96 -9.12
C SER A 29 -16.63 -4.36 -9.47
N GLN A 30 -15.99 -3.71 -10.47
CA GLN A 30 -14.57 -3.95 -10.76
C GLN A 30 -13.76 -3.60 -9.50
N PRO A 31 -13.03 -4.56 -8.91
CA PRO A 31 -12.17 -4.27 -7.77
C PRO A 31 -11.16 -3.22 -8.21
N GLN A 32 -11.09 -2.11 -7.48
CA GLN A 32 -10.06 -1.10 -7.69
C GLN A 32 -8.72 -1.83 -7.67
N LYS A 33 -7.96 -1.71 -8.75
CA LYS A 33 -6.64 -2.33 -8.87
C LYS A 33 -5.78 -1.74 -7.76
N GLU A 34 -5.64 -2.48 -6.67
CA GLU A 34 -4.93 -2.01 -5.49
C GLU A 34 -3.50 -1.71 -5.93
N VAL A 35 -3.11 -0.44 -5.83
CA VAL A 35 -1.75 -0.02 -6.15
C VAL A 35 -0.89 -0.54 -5.01
N VAL A 36 -0.44 -1.79 -5.14
CA VAL A 36 0.51 -2.39 -4.22
C VAL A 36 1.84 -1.67 -4.43
N VAL A 37 2.13 -0.71 -3.57
CA VAL A 37 3.43 -0.03 -3.51
C VAL A 37 4.46 -1.05 -3.03
N SER A 38 5.05 -1.80 -3.96
CA SER A 38 6.07 -2.78 -3.61
C SER A 38 7.37 -2.06 -3.23
N ALA A 39 8.00 -2.55 -2.17
CA ALA A 39 9.30 -2.03 -1.73
C ALA A 39 10.37 -2.15 -2.82
N ASP A 40 10.23 -3.12 -3.72
CA ASP A 40 11.11 -3.34 -4.88
C ASP A 40 11.04 -2.20 -5.90
N VAL A 41 9.83 -1.67 -6.19
CA VAL A 41 9.66 -0.50 -7.07
C VAL A 41 10.31 0.74 -6.45
N LEU A 42 10.30 0.81 -5.13
CA LEU A 42 10.93 1.90 -4.41
C LEU A 42 12.45 1.72 -4.32
N GLY A 43 12.99 0.50 -4.31
CA GLY A 43 14.39 0.26 -3.92
C GLY A 43 14.59 0.49 -2.42
N ALA A 44 13.57 0.11 -1.64
CA ALA A 44 13.45 0.30 -0.20
C ALA A 44 13.61 -1.04 0.53
N TRP A 45 14.08 -1.00 1.78
CA TRP A 45 14.01 -2.20 2.61
C TRP A 45 12.58 -2.39 3.13
N SER A 46 12.12 -3.64 3.22
CA SER A 46 10.81 -3.95 3.79
C SER A 46 10.76 -5.27 4.54
N THR A 47 9.75 -5.41 5.38
CA THR A 47 9.42 -6.63 6.13
C THR A 47 7.90 -6.81 6.22
N GLY A 48 7.45 -7.99 6.63
CA GLY A 48 6.03 -8.38 6.66
C GLY A 48 5.61 -9.30 5.49
N PRO A 49 4.33 -9.70 5.44
CA PRO A 49 3.81 -10.71 4.52
C PRO A 49 3.88 -10.26 3.05
N THR A 50 3.76 -11.24 2.14
CA THR A 50 3.66 -11.00 0.69
C THR A 50 2.31 -10.39 0.30
N THR A 51 1.25 -10.71 1.05
CA THR A 51 -0.11 -10.18 0.89
C THR A 51 -0.56 -9.47 2.15
N PRO A 52 -0.02 -8.27 2.45
CA PRO A 52 -0.42 -7.50 3.62
C PRO A 52 -1.83 -6.93 3.47
N LYS A 53 -2.54 -6.73 4.60
CA LYS A 53 -3.79 -5.95 4.62
C LYS A 53 -3.53 -4.45 4.57
N VAL A 54 -2.39 -4.02 5.11
CA VAL A 54 -1.97 -2.61 5.16
C VAL A 54 -0.47 -2.50 4.91
N THR A 55 -0.05 -1.47 4.17
CA THR A 55 1.36 -1.13 4.00
C THR A 55 1.68 0.20 4.67
N LEU A 56 2.64 0.20 5.59
CA LEU A 56 3.19 1.40 6.22
C LEU A 56 4.54 1.75 5.57
N VAL A 57 4.63 2.93 4.97
CA VAL A 57 5.87 3.45 4.40
C VAL A 57 6.37 4.58 5.28
N GLU A 58 7.54 4.40 5.90
CA GLU A 58 8.18 5.43 6.71
C GLU A 58 9.33 6.09 5.93
N PHE A 59 9.28 7.42 5.79
CA PHE A 59 10.39 8.24 5.31
C PHE A 59 11.10 8.84 6.52
N SER A 60 12.38 8.53 6.69
CA SER A 60 13.11 8.89 7.90
C SER A 60 14.56 9.28 7.62
N ASP A 61 15.07 10.10 8.52
CA ASP A 61 16.41 10.65 8.54
C ASP A 61 17.07 10.32 9.88
N PHE A 62 18.29 9.76 9.83
CA PHE A 62 19.05 9.35 11.00
C PHE A 62 19.49 10.49 11.93
N GLU A 63 19.52 11.73 11.45
CA GLU A 63 19.84 12.90 12.28
C GLU A 63 18.60 13.63 12.79
N CYS A 64 17.40 13.26 12.33
CA CYS A 64 16.17 13.95 12.70
C CYS A 64 15.71 13.57 14.12
N PRO A 65 15.62 14.52 15.07
CA PRO A 65 15.15 14.23 16.42
C PRO A 65 13.72 13.72 16.45
N ALA A 66 12.85 14.23 15.58
CA ALA A 66 11.45 13.79 15.51
C ALA A 66 11.34 12.36 14.97
N CYS A 67 12.16 11.97 14.00
CA CYS A 67 12.25 10.59 13.51
C CYS A 67 12.72 9.66 14.62
N GLY A 68 13.76 10.04 15.37
CA GLY A 68 14.22 9.28 16.54
C GLY A 68 13.16 9.13 17.62
N ALA A 69 12.35 10.16 17.87
CA ALA A 69 11.24 10.11 18.81
C ALA A 69 10.07 9.22 18.32
N ALA A 70 9.85 9.14 17.01
CA ALA A 70 8.81 8.30 16.41
C ALA A 70 9.18 6.81 16.39
N TYR A 71 10.47 6.48 16.24
CA TYR A 71 10.99 5.12 16.15
C TYR A 71 10.38 4.11 17.15
N PRO A 72 10.35 4.37 18.49
CA PRO A 72 9.81 3.39 19.43
C PRO A 72 8.31 3.10 19.22
N VAL A 73 7.54 4.09 18.76
CA VAL A 73 6.11 3.93 18.48
C VAL A 73 5.91 3.14 17.19
N VAL A 74 6.63 3.51 16.13
CA VAL A 74 6.59 2.78 14.84
C VAL A 74 6.99 1.32 15.05
N LYS A 75 8.03 1.07 15.85
CA LYS A 75 8.45 -0.28 16.23
C LYS A 75 7.33 -1.10 16.85
N GLN A 76 6.64 -0.55 17.84
CA GLN A 76 5.52 -1.23 18.50
C GLN A 76 4.40 -1.55 17.52
N VAL A 77 4.08 -0.64 16.59
CA VAL A 77 3.06 -0.87 15.56
C VAL A 77 3.48 -2.02 14.64
N VAL A 78 4.71 -2.00 14.14
CA VAL A 78 5.22 -3.05 13.23
C VAL A 78 5.25 -4.41 13.92
N GLU A 79 5.69 -4.47 15.17
CA GLU A 79 5.70 -5.72 15.95
C GLU A 79 4.28 -6.23 16.25
N LYS A 80 3.37 -5.34 16.63
CA LYS A 80 1.98 -5.68 16.95
C LYS A 80 1.19 -6.21 15.76
N TYR A 81 1.46 -5.70 14.56
CA TYR A 81 0.71 -6.04 13.34
C TYR A 81 1.54 -6.82 12.31
N LYS A 82 2.65 -7.45 12.72
CA LYS A 82 3.61 -8.12 11.83
C LYS A 82 3.03 -9.10 10.80
N ASP A 83 1.88 -9.72 11.12
CA ASP A 83 1.24 -10.74 10.28
C ASP A 83 0.29 -10.12 9.24
N ASP A 84 -0.14 -8.87 9.44
CA ASP A 84 -1.09 -8.15 8.60
C ASP A 84 -0.48 -6.89 7.93
N LEU A 85 0.65 -6.41 8.44
CA LEU A 85 1.30 -5.17 8.04
C LEU A 85 2.59 -5.42 7.26
N LYS A 86 2.69 -4.83 6.07
CA LYS A 86 3.99 -4.65 5.39
C LYS A 86 4.59 -3.33 5.83
N PHE A 87 5.80 -3.37 6.36
CA PHE A 87 6.54 -2.16 6.70
C PHE A 87 7.65 -1.91 5.68
N VAL A 88 7.73 -0.68 5.19
CA VAL A 88 8.72 -0.24 4.19
C VAL A 88 9.46 0.98 4.74
N TYR A 89 10.78 0.90 4.80
CA TYR A 89 11.64 1.98 5.27
C TYR A 89 12.31 2.72 4.12
N ARG A 90 12.23 4.06 4.15
CA ARG A 90 12.78 4.96 3.15
C ARG A 90 13.74 5.96 3.78
N HIS A 91 14.96 5.99 3.26
CA HIS A 91 15.89 7.07 3.53
C HIS A 91 15.36 8.38 2.97
N PHE A 92 15.24 9.39 3.83
CA PHE A 92 14.85 10.74 3.47
C PHE A 92 15.81 11.75 4.11
N PRO A 93 17.08 11.79 3.68
CA PRO A 93 18.07 12.67 4.26
C PRO A 93 17.71 14.14 3.97
N LEU A 94 17.48 14.91 5.02
CA LEU A 94 17.19 16.34 4.92
C LEU A 94 18.49 17.11 4.67
N ASP A 95 18.46 18.09 3.76
CA ASP A 95 19.65 18.85 3.38
C ASP A 95 20.26 19.65 4.56
N GLN A 96 19.44 20.00 5.55
CA GLN A 96 19.87 20.68 6.78
C GLN A 96 20.65 19.76 7.75
N HIS A 97 20.61 18.44 7.55
CA HIS A 97 21.28 17.46 8.39
C HIS A 97 22.59 17.02 7.75
N LYS A 98 23.70 17.47 8.34
CA LYS A 98 25.05 17.38 7.76
C LYS A 98 25.47 15.94 7.45
N ASN A 99 25.11 14.96 8.28
CA ASN A 99 25.49 13.56 8.02
C ASN A 99 24.32 12.67 7.58
N ALA A 100 23.12 13.21 7.39
CA ALA A 100 21.96 12.42 6.99
C ALA A 100 22.20 11.58 5.73
N ARG A 101 22.79 12.19 4.69
CA ARG A 101 23.10 11.48 3.44
C ARG A 101 24.15 10.39 3.63
N ARG A 102 25.22 10.68 4.39
CA ARG A 102 26.27 9.70 4.69
C ARG A 102 25.74 8.54 5.53
N ALA A 103 24.86 8.82 6.49
CA ALA A 103 24.20 7.83 7.31
C ALA A 103 23.27 6.93 6.47
N ALA A 104 22.49 7.51 5.55
CA ALA A 104 21.67 6.77 4.60
C ALA A 104 22.52 5.84 3.69
N GLU A 105 23.62 6.35 3.14
CA GLU A 105 24.56 5.56 2.34
C GLU A 105 25.19 4.40 3.13
N ALA A 106 25.66 4.67 4.35
CA ALA A 106 26.21 3.65 5.24
C ALA A 106 25.18 2.55 5.54
N LYS A 107 23.93 2.94 5.84
CA LYS A 107 22.86 1.99 6.13
C LYS A 107 22.47 1.13 4.94
N LYS A 108 22.48 1.68 3.71
CA LYS A 108 22.23 0.91 2.48
C LYS A 108 23.14 -0.31 2.39
N THR A 109 24.41 -0.16 2.74
CA THR A 109 25.39 -1.27 2.76
C THR A 109 25.16 -2.25 3.91
N TYR A 110 24.71 -1.77 5.07
CA TYR A 110 24.43 -2.63 6.23
C TYR A 110 23.19 -3.52 6.02
N LEU A 111 22.14 -3.00 5.38
CA LEU A 111 20.90 -3.74 5.08
C LEU A 111 21.08 -4.89 4.09
N MET A 112 22.22 -4.96 3.38
CA MET A 112 22.57 -6.11 2.54
C MET A 112 22.99 -7.34 3.35
N LYS A 113 23.07 -7.25 4.69
CA LYS A 113 23.41 -8.38 5.56
C LYS A 113 22.13 -9.07 6.07
N PRO A 114 21.91 -10.36 5.77
CA PRO A 114 20.61 -11.03 5.92
C PRO A 114 20.06 -11.18 7.36
N SER A 115 20.83 -10.88 8.40
CA SER A 115 20.48 -11.21 9.78
C SER A 115 20.15 -10.02 10.71
N LYS A 116 20.22 -8.76 10.23
CA LYS A 116 20.15 -7.58 11.13
C LYS A 116 19.40 -6.41 10.51
N ASN A 117 18.09 -6.53 10.39
CA ASN A 117 17.35 -5.58 9.56
C ASN A 117 16.62 -4.50 10.38
N TRP A 118 16.16 -4.82 11.60
CA TRP A 118 15.41 -3.90 12.48
C TRP A 118 16.27 -3.03 13.41
N GLN A 119 17.46 -3.50 13.81
CA GLN A 119 18.27 -2.89 14.90
C GLN A 119 18.94 -1.54 14.55
N VAL A 120 18.61 -0.96 13.40
CA VAL A 120 19.43 0.09 12.76
C VAL A 120 18.59 0.99 11.85
N ILE A 121 17.27 0.92 11.98
CA ILE A 121 16.42 2.06 11.66
C ILE A 121 16.56 3.04 12.82
#